data_AF-A0A067D552-F1
#
_entry.id   AF-A0A067D552-F1
#
_cell.length_a   1.000
_cell.length_b   1.000
_cell.length_c   1.000
_cell.angle_alpha   90.00
_cell.angle_beta   90.00
_cell.angle_gamma   90.00
#
_symmetry.space_group_name_H-M   'P 1'
#
loop_
_entity.id
_entity.type
_entity.pdbx_description
1 polymer ?
#
loop_
_entity_poly.entity_id
_entity_poly.type
_entity_poly.pdbx_seq_one_letter_code
_entity_poly.pdbx_strand_id
1 'polypeptide(L)'
;LTGTRTTYTKYGPLLGKSCDKPGFVKAMEVKTIIVSSLKLDPKYWQKATQRQCCEIMDGGSITDGTMRIRVRKCRPKETMAV
;
A
#
# COMPACT_ATOMS: atom_id res chain seq x y z
N LEU A 1 3.85 -6.46 19.15
CA LEU A 1 4.43 -5.93 17.89
C LEU A 1 3.97 -4.50 17.72
N THR A 2 4.88 -3.53 17.86
CA THR A 2 4.56 -2.10 17.76
C THR A 2 4.69 -1.66 16.30
N GLY A 3 3.64 -1.11 15.71
CA GLY A 3 3.60 -0.69 14.31
C GLY A 3 2.49 0.33 14.08
N THR A 4 2.38 0.83 12.86
CA THR A 4 1.31 1.76 12.45
C THR A 4 0.38 1.10 11.45
N ARG A 5 -0.89 1.49 11.50
CA ARG A 5 -1.91 1.10 10.53
C ARG A 5 -2.66 2.34 10.12
N THR A 6 -2.63 2.65 8.83
CA THR A 6 -3.29 3.82 8.25
C THR A 6 -4.32 3.33 7.24
N THR A 7 -5.52 3.88 7.32
CA THR A 7 -6.63 3.53 6.42
C THR A 7 -6.89 4.70 5.49
N TYR A 8 -6.88 4.44 4.19
CA TYR A 8 -7.27 5.37 3.14
C TYR A 8 -8.59 4.91 2.54
N THR A 9 -9.59 5.78 2.53
CA THR A 9 -10.90 5.51 1.91
C THR A 9 -11.08 6.45 0.73
N LYS A 10 -11.78 6.00 -0.31
CA LYS A 10 -12.25 6.91 -1.37
C LYS A 10 -13.06 8.04 -0.74
N TYR A 11 -12.79 9.28 -1.16
CA TYR A 11 -13.46 10.47 -0.65
C TYR A 11 -14.75 10.76 -1.45
N GLY A 12 -15.89 10.82 -0.75
CA GLY A 12 -17.13 11.51 -1.16
C GLY A 12 -17.95 10.93 -2.33
N PRO A 13 -19.22 11.38 -2.49
CA PRO A 13 -20.16 10.89 -3.51
C PRO A 13 -19.88 11.42 -4.94
N LEU A 14 -18.93 12.34 -5.09
CA LEU A 14 -18.46 12.90 -6.37
C LEU A 14 -17.37 12.03 -6.99
N LEU A 15 -17.54 10.71 -6.93
CA LEU A 15 -16.65 9.77 -7.60
C LEU A 15 -16.65 10.13 -9.09
N GLY A 16 -15.48 10.53 -9.60
CA GLY A 16 -15.26 10.64 -11.03
C GLY A 16 -15.80 9.39 -11.71
N LYS A 17 -16.48 9.59 -12.86
CA LYS A 17 -17.19 8.54 -13.62
C LYS A 17 -16.49 7.19 -13.51
N SER A 18 -17.25 6.13 -13.26
CA SER A 18 -16.72 4.78 -13.29
C SER A 18 -15.91 4.57 -14.57
N CYS A 19 -14.69 4.07 -14.42
CA CYS A 19 -13.88 3.73 -15.58
C CYS A 19 -14.28 2.34 -16.02
N ASP A 20 -15.28 2.24 -16.90
CA ASP A 20 -15.85 0.97 -17.37
C ASP A 20 -14.96 0.26 -18.42
N LYS A 21 -13.67 0.59 -18.41
CA LYS A 21 -12.68 -0.07 -19.25
C LYS A 21 -12.38 -1.46 -18.68
N PRO A 22 -12.40 -2.53 -19.49
CA PRO A 22 -12.19 -3.91 -19.02
C PRO A 22 -10.94 -4.12 -18.16
N GLY A 23 -9.86 -3.38 -18.44
CA GLY A 23 -8.61 -3.45 -17.67
C GLY A 23 -8.65 -2.85 -16.26
N PHE A 24 -9.70 -2.10 -15.91
CA PHE A 24 -9.80 -1.37 -14.64
C PHE A 24 -10.81 -1.95 -13.65
N VAL A 25 -11.51 -3.04 -14.01
CA VAL A 25 -12.56 -3.66 -13.17
C VAL A 25 -12.07 -3.90 -11.74
N LYS A 26 -10.90 -4.54 -11.57
CA LYS A 26 -10.31 -4.76 -10.24
C LYS A 26 -9.94 -3.47 -9.49
N ALA A 27 -9.47 -2.43 -10.19
CA ALA A 27 -9.16 -1.15 -9.56
C ALA A 27 -10.44 -0.44 -9.08
N MET A 28 -11.56 -0.65 -9.78
CA MET A 28 -12.86 -0.11 -9.41
C MET A 28 -13.45 -0.79 -8.17
N GLU A 29 -13.13 -2.08 -7.93
CA GLU A 29 -13.52 -2.82 -6.71
C GLU A 29 -12.88 -2.24 -5.44
N VAL A 30 -11.70 -1.58 -5.55
CA VAL A 30 -11.03 -0.99 -4.39
C VAL A 30 -11.79 0.24 -3.88
N LYS A 31 -12.25 0.12 -2.63
CA LYS A 31 -12.91 1.17 -1.83
C LYS A 31 -12.01 1.68 -0.71
N THR A 32 -11.22 0.79 -0.13
CA THR A 32 -10.36 1.07 1.02
C THR A 32 -8.99 0.47 0.80
N ILE A 33 -7.96 1.23 1.14
CA ILE A 33 -6.57 0.77 1.18
C ILE A 33 -6.09 0.84 2.62
N ILE A 34 -5.69 -0.29 3.16
CA ILE A 34 -5.12 -0.38 4.50
C ILE A 34 -3.62 -0.56 4.35
N VAL A 35 -2.86 0.42 4.82
CA VAL A 35 -1.40 0.40 4.82
C VAL A 35 -0.93 0.08 6.23
N SER A 36 -0.17 -1.00 6.37
CA SER A 36 0.45 -1.40 7.62
C SER A 36 1.96 -1.22 7.54
N SER A 37 2.59 -0.84 8.65
CA SER A 37 4.03 -0.76 8.77
C SER A 37 4.49 -1.24 10.13
N LEU A 38 5.63 -1.93 10.17
CA LEU A 38 6.33 -2.18 11.43
C LEU A 38 6.97 -0.88 11.91
N LYS A 39 7.15 -0.72 13.23
CA LYS A 39 7.97 0.38 13.74
C LYS A 39 9.34 0.29 13.06
N LEU A 40 9.66 1.32 12.28
CA LEU A 40 10.97 1.40 11.64
C LEU A 40 12.02 1.45 12.75
N ASP A 41 13.12 0.72 12.56
CA ASP A 41 14.26 0.87 13.45
C ASP A 41 14.76 2.33 13.34
N PRO A 42 14.89 3.07 14.47
CA PRO A 42 15.30 4.47 14.45
C PRO A 42 16.61 4.73 13.70
N LYS A 43 17.50 3.73 13.58
CA LYS A 43 18.74 3.83 12.78
C LYS A 43 18.47 4.12 11.30
N TYR A 44 17.29 3.79 10.79
CA TYR A 44 16.88 4.11 9.42
C TYR A 44 16.45 5.57 9.26
N TRP A 45 16.04 6.24 10.34
CA TRP A 45 15.62 7.64 10.31
C TRP A 45 16.84 8.57 10.16
N GLN A 46 18.02 8.10 10.59
CA GLN A 46 19.29 8.83 10.46
C GLN A 46 19.90 8.74 9.06
N LYS A 47 19.37 7.87 8.19
CA LYS A 47 19.80 7.77 6.80
C LYS A 47 18.95 8.72 5.96
N ALA A 48 19.52 9.26 4.87
CA ALA A 48 18.77 10.02 3.87
C ALA A 48 17.50 9.27 3.44
N THR A 49 16.50 9.98 2.92
CA THR A 49 15.16 9.46 2.58
C THR A 49 15.23 8.12 1.83
N GLN A 50 15.12 7.01 2.58
CA GLN A 50 15.22 5.69 1.99
C GLN A 50 13.86 5.25 1.47
N ARG A 51 13.82 4.90 0.18
CA ARG A 51 12.68 4.20 -0.41
C ARG A 51 12.44 2.92 0.40
N GLN A 52 11.24 2.79 0.98
CA GLN A 52 10.80 1.54 1.58
C GLN A 52 10.08 0.70 0.52
N CYS A 53 10.19 -0.61 0.62
CA CYS A 53 9.48 -1.51 -0.28
C CYS A 53 8.08 -1.78 0.26
N CYS A 54 7.13 -1.91 -0.65
CA CYS A 54 5.74 -2.24 -0.33
C CYS A 54 5.44 -3.64 -0.83
N GLU A 55 4.64 -4.37 -0.06
CA GLU A 55 4.13 -5.68 -0.42
C GLU A 55 2.61 -5.62 -0.46
N ILE A 56 2.04 -6.07 -1.58
CA ILE A 56 0.61 -6.28 -1.69
C ILE A 56 0.31 -7.59 -0.97
N MET A 57 -0.47 -7.51 0.10
CA MET A 57 -0.82 -8.66 0.92
C MET A 57 -1.89 -9.52 0.24
N ASP A 58 -2.10 -10.73 0.75
CA ASP A 58 -3.20 -11.62 0.33
C ASP A 58 -3.21 -11.91 -1.19
N GLY A 59 -2.03 -11.93 -1.81
CA GLY A 59 -1.87 -12.14 -3.25
C GLY A 59 -2.50 -11.06 -4.14
N GLY A 60 -2.81 -9.89 -3.59
CA GLY A 60 -3.56 -8.85 -4.29
C GLY A 60 -5.06 -9.07 -4.33
N SER A 61 -5.58 -9.99 -3.51
CA SER A 61 -7.01 -10.13 -3.29
C SER A 61 -7.60 -8.85 -2.70
N ILE A 62 -8.77 -8.46 -3.21
CA ILE A 62 -9.57 -7.35 -2.71
C ILE A 62 -10.77 -7.98 -2.01
N THR A 63 -10.77 -7.97 -0.68
CA THR A 63 -11.86 -8.54 0.14
C THR A 63 -12.74 -7.41 0.65
N ASP A 64 -14.04 -7.47 0.39
CA ASP A 64 -15.00 -6.41 0.76
C ASP A 64 -14.60 -5.01 0.27
N GLY A 65 -13.96 -4.94 -0.90
CA GLY A 65 -13.43 -3.69 -1.46
C GLY A 65 -12.19 -3.15 -0.73
N THR A 66 -11.57 -3.94 0.15
CA THR A 66 -10.36 -3.58 0.88
C THR A 66 -9.14 -4.23 0.27
N MET A 67 -8.14 -3.40 -0.06
CA MET A 67 -6.80 -3.84 -0.43
C MET A 67 -5.83 -3.59 0.74
N ARG A 68 -4.95 -4.56 1.00
CA ARG A 68 -3.97 -4.48 2.09
C ARG A 68 -2.55 -4.38 1.55
N ILE A 69 -1.82 -3.39 2.06
CA ILE A 69 -0.43 -3.14 1.72
C ILE A 69 0.39 -3.15 2.99
N ARG A 70 1.59 -3.74 2.92
CA ARG A 70 2.56 -3.72 4.00
C ARG A 70 3.83 -3.02 3.55
N VAL A 71 4.20 -1.96 4.27
CA VAL A 71 5.51 -1.33 4.16
C VAL A 71 6.53 -2.19 4.91
N ARG A 72 7.64 -2.50 4.26
CA ARG A 72 8.73 -3.29 4.81
C ARG A 72 10.09 -2.84 4.24
N LYS A 73 11.15 -3.36 4.85
CA LYS A 73 12.50 -3.22 4.26
C LYS A 73 12.52 -3.89 2.88
N CYS A 74 13.25 -3.27 1.96
CA CYS A 74 13.59 -3.91 0.70
C CYS A 74 14.47 -5.13 0.95
N ARG A 75 14.19 -6.20 0.23
CA ARG A 75 15.09 -7.36 0.13
C ARG A 75 16.34 -6.91 -0.64
N PRO A 76 17.49 -7.58 -0.45
CA PRO A 76 18.71 -7.23 -1.17
C PRO A 76 18.53 -7.13 -2.69
N LYS A 77 17.64 -7.93 -3.28
CA LYS A 77 17.32 -7.93 -4.72
C LYS A 77 16.33 -6.85 -5.17
N GLU A 78 15.65 -6.19 -4.24
CA GLU A 78 14.69 -5.10 -4.50
C GLU A 78 15.34 -3.73 -4.32
N THR A 79 16.51 -3.68 -3.68
CA THR A 79 17.31 -2.47 -3.58
C THR A 79 17.94 -2.20 -4.95
N MET A 80 17.40 -1.22 -5.67
CA MET A 80 18.15 -0.64 -6.80
C MET A 80 19.40 0.02 -6.21
N ALA A 81 20.58 -0.49 -6.58
CA ALA A 81 21.82 0.23 -6.35
C ALA A 81 21.69 1.57 -7.10
N VAL A 82 21.63 2.65 -6.34
CA VAL A 82 21.82 4.02 -6.85
C VAL A 82 23.25 4.40 -6.55
#